data_AF-A0A3B3CX23-F1
#
_entry.id   AF-A0A3B3CX23-F1
#
_cell.length_a   1.000
_cell.length_b   1.000
_cell.length_c   1.000
_cell.angle_alpha   90.00
_cell.angle_beta   90.00
_cell.angle_gamma   90.00
#
_symmetry.space_group_name_H-M   'P 1'
#
loop_
_entity.id
_entity.type
_entity.pdbx_description
1 polymer ?
#
loop_
_entity_poly.entity_id
_entity_poly.type
_entity_poly.pdbx_seq_one_letter_code
_entity_poly.pdbx_strand_id
1 'polypeptide(L)'
;SKLCCGCVRMLVPVLATLIHLCAAFNLDPETRAVFSGPRGSYFGYSVEFFSNSSSVLIGAPKANTSQPNITEGGAVFLCPWRQSNCSIINFDEQGDRYFYVNDVYTQVEFKSHQWFGATVRSHGNNTLVRCHSFVDVQCRCCALWVFHCLNCKVELF
;
A
#
# COMPACT_ATOMS: atom_id res chain seq x y z
N SER A 1 -55.88 -15.78 11.68
CA SER A 1 -54.43 -15.57 11.54
C SER A 1 -54.01 -14.34 12.35
N LYS A 2 -53.74 -14.50 13.66
CA LYS A 2 -53.26 -13.40 14.50
C LYS A 2 -51.74 -13.41 14.50
N LEU A 3 -51.13 -12.60 13.62
CA LEU A 3 -49.72 -12.27 13.77
C LEU A 3 -49.59 -11.49 15.07
N CYS A 4 -48.94 -12.09 16.07
CA CYS A 4 -48.89 -11.59 17.44
C CYS A 4 -48.20 -10.21 17.46
N CYS A 5 -48.86 -9.21 18.05
CA CYS A 5 -48.40 -7.81 18.11
C CYS A 5 -47.01 -7.64 18.76
N GLY A 6 -46.54 -8.66 19.52
CA GLY A 6 -45.19 -8.73 20.09
C GLY A 6 -44.08 -9.07 19.09
N CYS A 7 -44.34 -9.86 18.04
CA CYS A 7 -43.32 -10.24 17.05
C CYS A 7 -42.92 -9.05 16.17
N VAL A 8 -43.89 -8.19 15.83
CA VAL A 8 -43.64 -6.96 15.05
C VAL A 8 -42.80 -5.96 15.85
N ARG A 9 -43.01 -5.87 17.17
CA ARG A 9 -42.26 -4.96 18.06
C ARG A 9 -40.78 -5.31 18.22
N MET A 10 -40.39 -6.58 18.08
CA MET A 10 -39.00 -7.02 18.13
C MET A 10 -38.29 -6.93 16.77
N LEU A 11 -39.04 -6.95 15.66
CA LEU A 11 -38.51 -6.77 14.30
C LEU A 11 -38.00 -5.36 14.05
N VAL A 12 -38.67 -4.33 14.60
CA VAL A 12 -38.30 -2.92 14.42
C VAL A 12 -36.90 -2.58 15.00
N PRO A 13 -36.56 -2.92 16.25
CA PRO A 13 -35.23 -2.62 16.80
C PRO A 13 -34.14 -3.47 16.12
N VAL A 14 -34.42 -4.73 15.77
CA VAL A 14 -33.47 -5.59 15.04
C VAL A 14 -33.16 -5.02 13.66
N LEU A 15 -34.19 -4.61 12.91
CA LEU A 15 -34.01 -3.97 11.61
C LEU A 15 -33.31 -2.61 11.73
N ALA A 16 -33.63 -1.82 12.76
CA ALA A 16 -32.96 -0.54 13.03
C ALA A 16 -31.47 -0.73 13.38
N THR A 17 -31.11 -1.76 14.15
CA THR A 17 -29.70 -2.10 14.42
C THR A 17 -28.98 -2.56 13.15
N LEU A 18 -29.61 -3.39 12.32
CA LEU A 18 -29.07 -3.79 11.01
C LEU A 18 -28.83 -2.58 10.10
N ILE A 19 -29.75 -1.61 10.07
CA ILE A 19 -29.60 -0.36 9.30
C ILE A 19 -28.45 0.49 9.85
N HIS A 20 -28.25 0.55 11.18
CA HIS A 20 -27.12 1.25 11.80
C HIS A 20 -25.77 0.58 11.53
N LEU A 21 -25.72 -0.75 11.43
CA LEU A 21 -24.53 -1.49 11.01
C LEU A 21 -24.25 -1.34 9.50
N CYS A 22 -25.27 -1.06 8.68
CA CYS A 22 -25.14 -0.84 7.23
C CYS A 22 -25.00 0.64 6.83
N ALA A 23 -25.13 1.58 7.77
CA ALA A 23 -24.85 2.98 7.54
C ALA A 23 -23.32 3.16 7.39
N ALA A 24 -22.86 3.05 6.14
CA ALA A 24 -21.48 3.31 5.79
C ALA A 24 -21.09 4.72 6.25
N PHE A 25 -20.06 4.78 7.11
CA PHE A 25 -19.46 5.98 7.65
C PHE A 25 -18.96 6.90 6.52
N ASN A 26 -19.28 8.19 6.59
CA ASN A 26 -18.80 9.40 5.88
C ASN A 26 -17.60 9.29 4.89
N LEU A 27 -17.57 8.29 4.02
CA LEU A 27 -16.63 8.15 2.93
C LEU A 27 -17.39 8.57 1.69
N ASP A 28 -16.97 9.67 1.07
CA ASP A 28 -17.58 10.18 -0.14
C ASP A 28 -17.07 9.34 -1.34
N PRO A 29 -17.89 8.44 -1.90
CA PRO A 29 -17.45 7.60 -3.00
C PRO A 29 -17.23 8.39 -4.30
N GLU A 30 -17.74 9.63 -4.39
CA GLU A 30 -17.67 10.44 -5.61
C GLU A 30 -16.37 11.25 -5.73
N THR A 31 -15.74 11.66 -4.61
CA THR A 31 -14.52 12.49 -4.62
C THR A 31 -13.23 11.72 -4.29
N ARG A 32 -13.19 10.42 -4.54
CA ARG A 32 -12.01 9.58 -4.28
C ARG A 32 -10.77 9.96 -5.12
N ALA A 33 -9.61 9.98 -4.50
CA ALA A 33 -8.33 10.08 -5.18
C ALA A 33 -7.89 8.69 -5.66
N VAL A 34 -7.53 8.59 -6.93
CA VAL A 34 -7.13 7.34 -7.58
C VAL A 34 -5.69 7.45 -8.07
N PHE A 35 -4.84 6.53 -7.62
CA PHE A 35 -3.46 6.38 -8.08
C PHE A 35 -3.27 5.03 -8.75
N SER A 36 -2.48 5.01 -9.82
CA SER A 36 -2.17 3.80 -10.57
C SER A 36 -0.66 3.70 -10.80
N GLY A 37 -0.13 2.48 -10.76
CA GLY A 37 1.29 2.22 -10.97
C GLY A 37 1.59 1.12 -11.98
N PRO A 38 2.87 0.75 -12.14
CA PRO A 38 3.30 -0.26 -13.10
C PRO A 38 2.66 -1.63 -12.83
N ARG A 39 2.25 -2.34 -13.89
CA ARG A 39 1.67 -3.67 -13.76
C ARG A 39 2.71 -4.67 -13.23
N GLY A 40 2.27 -5.57 -12.35
CA GLY A 40 3.13 -6.61 -11.76
C GLY A 40 4.09 -6.11 -10.66
N SER A 41 4.10 -4.80 -10.36
CA SER A 41 4.97 -4.21 -9.33
C SER A 41 4.44 -4.31 -7.90
N TYR A 42 3.19 -4.75 -7.76
CA TYR A 42 2.42 -4.73 -6.51
C TYR A 42 2.26 -3.30 -5.96
N PHE A 43 2.04 -2.34 -6.86
CA PHE A 43 1.73 -0.97 -6.49
C PHE A 43 0.49 -0.91 -5.58
N GLY A 44 0.64 -0.29 -4.41
CA GLY A 44 -0.40 -0.26 -3.37
C GLY A 44 -0.22 -1.31 -2.28
N TYR A 45 0.92 -2.03 -2.26
CA TYR A 45 1.20 -3.01 -1.21
C TYR A 45 1.30 -2.37 0.18
N SER A 46 1.84 -1.15 0.26
CA SER A 46 1.80 -0.32 1.47
C SER A 46 1.48 1.13 1.09
N VAL A 47 0.80 1.86 1.97
CA VAL A 47 0.37 3.24 1.73
C VAL A 47 0.57 4.05 3.01
N GLU A 48 1.03 5.29 2.88
CA GLU A 48 1.24 6.21 4.01
C GLU A 48 1.03 7.67 3.59
N PHE A 49 0.50 8.51 4.48
CA PHE A 49 0.35 9.94 4.21
C PHE A 49 1.70 10.67 4.36
N PHE A 50 1.96 11.68 3.55
CA PHE A 50 3.19 12.47 3.62
C PHE A 50 2.89 13.96 3.56
N SER A 51 3.73 14.76 4.23
CA SER A 51 3.66 16.22 4.25
C SER A 51 2.24 16.74 4.57
N ASN A 52 1.76 16.48 5.79
CA ASN A 52 0.41 16.86 6.24
C ASN A 52 -0.72 16.38 5.32
N SER A 53 -0.61 15.15 4.82
CA SER A 53 -1.58 14.53 3.90
C SER A 53 -1.77 15.26 2.55
N SER A 54 -0.84 16.15 2.19
CA SER A 54 -0.82 16.77 0.86
C SER A 54 -0.34 15.81 -0.23
N SER A 55 0.36 14.75 0.16
CA SER A 55 0.88 13.70 -0.70
C SER A 55 0.71 12.33 -0.04
N VAL A 56 0.81 11.28 -0.85
CA VAL A 56 0.69 9.89 -0.45
C VAL A 56 1.93 9.15 -0.93
N LEU A 57 2.50 8.34 -0.06
CA LEU A 57 3.54 7.41 -0.38
C LEU A 57 2.92 6.04 -0.65
N ILE A 58 3.31 5.43 -1.76
CA ILE A 58 2.79 4.13 -2.18
C ILE A 58 3.95 3.19 -2.44
N GLY A 59 4.02 2.11 -1.67
CA GLY A 59 4.99 1.04 -1.83
C GLY A 59 4.63 0.08 -2.96
N ALA A 60 5.65 -0.32 -3.73
CA ALA A 60 5.56 -1.29 -4.82
C ALA A 60 6.78 -2.24 -4.75
N PRO A 61 6.72 -3.31 -3.93
CA PRO A 61 7.88 -4.15 -3.61
C PRO A 61 8.47 -4.91 -4.80
N LYS A 62 7.72 -5.05 -5.90
CA LYS A 62 8.18 -5.72 -7.13
C LYS A 62 8.46 -4.74 -8.27
N ALA A 63 8.48 -3.44 -8.00
CA ALA A 63 8.82 -2.45 -9.01
C ALA A 63 10.28 -2.60 -9.46
N ASN A 64 10.51 -2.42 -10.77
CA ASN A 64 11.86 -2.26 -11.30
C ASN A 64 12.36 -0.84 -11.05
N THR A 65 13.62 -0.73 -10.67
CA THR A 65 14.32 0.54 -10.41
C THR A 65 15.36 0.79 -11.51
N SER A 66 15.93 1.99 -11.53
CA SER A 66 17.03 2.34 -12.44
C SER A 66 18.38 1.76 -12.02
N GLN A 67 18.42 0.92 -10.98
CA GLN A 67 19.66 0.32 -10.48
C GLN A 67 20.18 -0.71 -11.49
N PRO A 68 21.49 -0.69 -11.83
CA PRO A 68 22.06 -1.62 -12.81
C PRO A 68 22.05 -3.05 -12.25
N ASN A 69 21.65 -4.01 -13.09
CA ASN A 69 21.60 -5.45 -12.78
C ASN A 69 20.68 -5.85 -11.62
N ILE A 70 19.74 -4.99 -11.20
CA ILE A 70 18.77 -5.29 -10.14
C ILE A 70 17.40 -5.58 -10.75
N THR A 71 16.84 -6.76 -10.44
CA THR A 71 15.51 -7.15 -10.87
C THR A 71 14.53 -7.10 -9.71
N GLU A 72 13.36 -6.48 -9.93
CA GLU A 72 12.29 -6.36 -8.91
C GLU A 72 12.82 -5.93 -7.54
N GLY A 73 13.72 -4.94 -7.51
CA GLY A 73 14.32 -4.44 -6.27
C GLY A 73 13.29 -3.77 -5.34
N GLY A 74 12.19 -3.29 -5.91
CA GLY A 74 11.13 -2.59 -5.19
C GLY A 74 11.35 -1.07 -5.16
N ALA A 75 10.26 -0.33 -5.11
CA ALA A 75 10.27 1.14 -5.12
C ALA A 75 9.15 1.71 -4.25
N VAL A 76 9.31 2.98 -3.89
CA VAL A 76 8.25 3.78 -3.27
C VAL A 76 7.94 4.96 -4.17
N PHE A 77 6.66 5.19 -4.39
CA PHE A 77 6.14 6.26 -5.23
C PHE A 77 5.61 7.39 -4.35
N LEU A 78 5.92 8.64 -4.70
CA LEU A 78 5.32 9.85 -4.15
C LEU A 78 4.22 10.33 -5.09
N CYS A 79 2.99 10.39 -4.60
CA CYS A 79 1.82 10.80 -5.33
C CYS A 79 1.20 12.04 -4.66
N PRO A 80 1.26 13.23 -5.27
CA PRO A 80 0.59 14.41 -4.73
C PRO A 80 -0.93 14.22 -4.72
N TRP A 81 -1.63 14.63 -3.66
CA TRP A 81 -3.09 14.43 -3.56
C TRP A 81 -3.88 15.09 -4.70
N ARG A 82 -3.38 16.23 -5.20
CA ARG A 82 -4.01 17.01 -6.27
C ARG A 82 -3.68 16.51 -7.69
N GLN A 83 -2.75 15.57 -7.84
CA GLN A 83 -2.26 15.12 -9.14
C GLN A 83 -2.27 13.60 -9.20
N SER A 84 -2.80 13.01 -10.28
CA SER A 84 -2.78 11.55 -10.46
C SER A 84 -1.40 10.98 -10.81
N ASN A 85 -0.40 11.84 -11.03
CA ASN A 85 0.94 11.43 -11.43
C ASN A 85 1.80 11.14 -10.20
N CYS A 86 2.34 9.93 -10.16
CA CYS A 86 3.25 9.48 -9.12
C CYS A 86 4.68 9.44 -9.64
N SER A 87 5.65 9.91 -8.86
CA SER A 87 7.07 9.81 -9.16
C SER A 87 7.76 8.80 -8.24
N ILE A 88 8.81 8.14 -8.71
CA ILE A 88 9.61 7.25 -7.87
C ILE A 88 10.51 8.09 -6.96
N ILE A 89 10.59 7.72 -5.68
CA ILE A 89 11.59 8.26 -4.76
C ILE A 89 12.83 7.39 -4.86
N ASN A 90 13.93 7.98 -5.33
CA ASN A 90 15.22 7.31 -5.40
C ASN A 90 15.89 7.34 -4.02
N PHE A 91 15.74 6.25 -3.26
CA PHE A 91 16.47 6.06 -2.00
C PHE A 91 17.92 5.61 -2.23
N ASP A 92 18.12 4.81 -3.27
CA ASP A 92 19.42 4.31 -3.68
C ASP A 92 19.47 4.15 -5.20
N GLU A 93 20.49 4.72 -5.83
CA GLU A 93 20.73 4.61 -7.28
C GLU A 93 21.88 3.63 -7.58
N GLN A 94 22.58 3.15 -6.54
CA GLN A 94 23.69 2.22 -6.69
C GLN A 94 23.15 0.78 -6.78
N GLY A 95 23.72 -0.01 -7.69
CA GLY A 95 23.46 -1.44 -7.78
C GLY A 95 24.10 -2.23 -6.62
N ASP A 96 24.31 -3.52 -6.83
CA ASP A 96 24.95 -4.39 -5.84
C ASP A 96 26.38 -3.91 -5.51
N ARG A 97 26.73 -3.94 -4.22
CA ARG A 97 28.08 -3.64 -3.74
C ARG A 97 28.94 -4.89 -3.70
N TYR A 98 30.18 -4.76 -4.16
CA TYR A 98 31.18 -5.81 -4.16
C TYR A 98 32.34 -5.39 -3.27
N PHE A 99 32.80 -6.28 -2.39
CA PHE A 99 34.03 -6.09 -1.63
C PHE A 99 35.11 -7.03 -2.13
N TYR A 100 36.35 -6.53 -2.09
CA TYR A 100 37.54 -7.33 -2.31
C TYR A 100 37.90 -8.04 -1.01
N VAL A 101 37.73 -9.35 -0.98
CA VAL A 101 38.15 -10.19 0.16
C VAL A 101 39.06 -11.27 -0.41
N ASN A 102 40.32 -11.32 0.04
CA ASN A 102 41.31 -12.31 -0.39
C ASN A 102 41.46 -12.43 -1.92
N ASP A 103 41.59 -11.30 -2.62
CA ASP A 103 41.67 -11.22 -4.09
C ASP A 103 40.46 -11.74 -4.88
N VAL A 104 39.32 -11.96 -4.21
CA VAL A 104 38.06 -12.36 -4.83
C VAL A 104 37.03 -11.23 -4.71
N TYR A 105 36.42 -10.86 -5.84
CA TYR A 105 35.25 -9.98 -5.87
C TYR A 105 34.05 -10.72 -5.27
N THR A 106 33.72 -10.42 -4.03
CA THR A 106 32.57 -11.02 -3.34
C THR A 106 31.43 -10.02 -3.31
N GLN A 107 30.27 -10.42 -3.85
CA GLN A 107 29.03 -9.66 -3.69
C GLN A 107 28.58 -9.75 -2.23
N VAL A 108 28.37 -8.60 -1.60
CA VAL A 108 27.96 -8.55 -0.19
C VAL A 108 26.53 -8.06 0.01
N GLU A 109 25.95 -7.48 -1.03
CA GLU A 109 24.64 -6.87 -1.00
C GLU A 109 23.85 -7.43 -2.18
N PHE A 110 22.68 -7.97 -1.87
CA PHE A 110 21.76 -8.55 -2.84
C PHE A 110 20.50 -7.69 -2.85
N LYS A 111 20.36 -6.83 -3.86
CA LYS A 111 19.21 -5.92 -3.96
C LYS A 111 18.06 -6.48 -4.80
N SER A 112 18.32 -7.50 -5.61
CA SER A 112 17.29 -8.16 -6.43
C SER A 112 16.28 -8.90 -5.56
N HIS A 113 14.98 -8.69 -5.84
CA HIS A 113 13.86 -9.26 -5.08
C HIS A 113 13.91 -8.99 -3.56
N GLN A 114 14.52 -7.89 -3.11
CA GLN A 114 14.58 -7.53 -1.69
C GLN A 114 13.24 -7.01 -1.13
N TRP A 115 12.24 -6.79 -1.99
CA TRP A 115 10.92 -6.26 -1.62
C TRP A 115 10.99 -4.88 -0.95
N PHE A 116 11.78 -3.97 -1.51
CA PHE A 116 11.87 -2.60 -1.01
C PHE A 116 10.53 -1.87 -1.18
N GLY A 117 10.01 -1.25 -0.11
CA GLY A 117 8.68 -0.64 -0.14
C GLY A 117 7.55 -1.59 0.31
N ALA A 118 7.88 -2.77 0.85
CA ALA A 118 6.91 -3.63 1.52
C ALA A 118 6.26 -2.94 2.74
N THR A 119 7.00 -2.04 3.41
CA THR A 119 6.45 -1.18 4.46
C THR A 119 7.01 0.22 4.28
N VAL A 120 6.11 1.20 4.24
CA VAL A 120 6.45 2.62 4.17
C VAL A 120 5.80 3.32 5.35
N ARG A 121 6.58 4.14 6.05
CA ARG A 121 6.14 4.97 7.16
C ARG A 121 6.72 6.37 6.99
N SER A 122 5.98 7.38 7.41
CA SER A 122 6.42 8.77 7.39
C SER A 122 6.31 9.34 8.80
N HIS A 123 7.22 10.27 9.12
CA HIS A 123 7.11 11.07 10.33
C HIS A 123 7.61 12.47 10.02
N GLY A 124 6.68 13.43 9.98
CA GLY A 124 6.97 14.80 9.52
C GLY A 124 7.41 14.80 8.05
N ASN A 125 8.65 15.21 7.80
CA ASN A 125 9.27 15.22 6.46
C ASN A 125 10.19 14.01 6.21
N ASN A 126 10.37 13.13 7.19
CA ASN A 126 11.23 11.97 7.05
C ASN A 126 10.40 10.75 6.64
N THR A 127 10.96 9.95 5.73
CA THR A 127 10.36 8.69 5.29
C THR A 127 11.23 7.52 5.72
N LEU A 128 10.60 6.52 6.33
CA LEU A 128 11.20 5.25 6.70
C LEU A 128 10.62 4.17 5.79
N VAL A 129 11.50 3.47 5.09
CA VAL A 129 11.13 2.35 4.21
C VAL A 129 11.88 1.13 4.66
N ARG A 130 11.21 -0.02 4.65
CA ARG A 130 11.81 -1.30 5.02
C ARG A 130 11.71 -2.30 3.87
N CYS A 131 12.77 -3.06 3.67
CA CYS A 131 12.76 -4.32 2.93
C CYS A 131 12.12 -5.43 3.77
N HIS A 132 11.52 -6.42 3.12
CA HIS A 132 11.03 -7.61 3.82
C HIS A 132 11.71 -8.83 3.20
N SER A 133 12.60 -9.48 3.95
CA SER A 133 13.14 -10.77 3.54
C SER A 133 11.98 -11.75 3.47
N PHE A 134 11.84 -12.42 2.34
CA PHE A 134 10.74 -13.32 1.97
C PHE A 134 10.33 -14.27 3.11
N VAL A 135 9.41 -13.83 3.96
CA VAL A 135 8.66 -14.67 4.91
C VAL A 135 7.20 -14.29 4.70
N ASP A 136 6.58 -15.06 3.79
CA ASP A 136 5.16 -15.30 3.60
C ASP A 136 4.22 -14.23 4.20
N VAL A 137 4.13 -13.07 3.55
CA VAL A 137 3.05 -12.13 3.84
C VAL A 137 1.84 -12.62 3.06
N GLN A 138 1.12 -13.56 3.65
CA GLN A 138 -0.25 -13.77 3.27
C GLN A 138 -0.99 -12.45 3.54
N CYS A 139 -1.29 -11.71 2.49
CA CYS A 139 -2.01 -10.44 2.53
C CYS A 139 -3.34 -10.59 3.27
N ARG A 140 -3.34 -10.48 4.59
CA ARG A 140 -4.52 -10.12 5.36
C ARG A 140 -4.48 -8.62 5.52
N CYS A 141 -5.17 -7.93 4.62
CA CYS A 141 -5.55 -6.54 4.78
C CYS A 141 -6.44 -6.42 6.03
N CYS A 142 -5.84 -6.23 7.20
CA CYS A 142 -6.53 -5.76 8.40
C CYS A 142 -6.47 -4.24 8.41
N ALA A 143 -7.39 -3.59 7.71
CA ALA A 143 -7.93 -2.28 8.04
C ALA A 143 -9.10 -2.02 7.10
N LEU A 144 -10.08 -1.29 7.61
CA LEU A 144 -11.32 -0.86 6.95
C LEU A 144 -11.05 0.04 5.72
N TRP A 145 -10.44 -0.53 4.67
CA TRP A 145 -10.09 0.14 3.43
C TRP A 145 -10.20 -0.88 2.29
N VAL A 146 -11.08 -0.60 1.33
CA VAL A 146 -11.32 -1.46 0.18
C VAL A 146 -10.14 -1.31 -0.79
N PHE A 147 -9.04 -2.02 -0.53
CA PHE A 147 -7.90 -2.12 -1.45
C PHE A 147 -8.14 -3.24 -2.45
N HIS A 148 -8.40 -2.89 -3.71
CA HIS A 148 -8.42 -3.87 -4.80
C HIS A 148 -7.00 -4.02 -5.36
N CYS A 149 -6.12 -4.73 -4.64
CA CYS A 149 -4.73 -5.02 -5.03
C CYS A 149 -4.59 -5.71 -6.41
N LEU A 150 -5.69 -6.28 -6.94
CA LEU A 150 -5.73 -6.94 -8.25
C LEU A 150 -5.52 -5.99 -9.44
N ASN A 151 -5.77 -4.69 -9.28
CA ASN A 151 -5.75 -3.74 -10.41
C ASN A 151 -4.60 -2.71 -10.37
N CYS A 152 -3.60 -2.87 -9.50
CA CYS A 152 -2.50 -1.90 -9.32
C CYS A 152 -3.01 -0.47 -9.04
N LYS A 153 -4.15 -0.36 -8.35
CA LYS A 153 -4.89 0.89 -8.14
C LYS A 153 -5.09 1.12 -6.65
N VAL A 154 -4.75 2.32 -6.19
CA VAL A 154 -4.99 2.78 -4.83
C VAL A 154 -6.10 3.81 -4.89
N GLU A 155 -7.18 3.56 -4.15
CA GLU A 155 -8.32 4.48 -4.02
C GLU A 155 -8.38 4.99 -2.58
N LEU A 156 -8.29 6.30 -2.41
CA LEU A 156 -8.38 6.96 -1.11
C LEU A 156 -9.63 7.83 -1.10
N PHE A 157 -10.43 7.67 -0.05
CA PHE A 157 -11.70 8.35 0.19
C PHE A 157 -11.52 9.35 1.34
#